data_AF-A0A1F5RFS7-F1
#
_entry.id   AF-A0A1F5RFS7-F1
#
_cell.length_a   1.000
_cell.length_b   1.000
_cell.length_c   1.000
_cell.angle_alpha   90.00
_cell.angle_beta   90.00
_cell.angle_gamma   90.00
#
_symmetry.space_group_name_H-M   'P 1'
#
loop_
_entity.id
_entity.type
_entity.pdbx_description
1 polymer ?
#
loop_
_entity_poly.entity_id
_entity_poly.type
_entity_poly.pdbx_seq_one_letter_code
_entity_poly.pdbx_strand_id
1 'polypeptide(L)'
;MFKWFGMVNFTPYTRVAEFAAHLKDGRIMASRCSACGARSFPPRADCAACMAREFEWMEISGRGTLHTFTTIAAAPTGFERYAPYTVGVVDLEEGGRALAWLGGTIPSGEIAIGMTLQLVPRIEEDVEEIRVFYSLERPGTTWSKAGAATVGERQAPPAAAGARRREQV
;
A
#
# COMPACT_ATOMS: atom_id res chain seq x y z
N MET A 1 20.64 1.98 -29.56
CA MET A 1 21.24 1.98 -28.19
C MET A 1 20.17 1.99 -27.09
N PHE A 2 18.94 2.47 -27.35
CA PHE A 2 17.77 2.41 -26.45
C PHE A 2 17.15 1.00 -26.23
N LYS A 3 17.64 -0.04 -26.92
CA LYS A 3 17.11 -1.42 -26.86
C LYS A 3 17.38 -2.18 -25.55
N TRP A 4 18.17 -1.57 -24.66
CA TRP A 4 18.50 -2.07 -23.32
C TRP A 4 17.73 -1.31 -22.23
N PHE A 5 16.81 -0.42 -22.63
CA PHE A 5 16.07 0.43 -21.72
C PHE A 5 14.77 -0.27 -21.31
N GLY A 6 14.77 -0.88 -20.11
CA GLY A 6 13.63 -1.61 -19.52
C GLY A 6 13.89 -3.10 -19.31
N MET A 7 13.08 -3.75 -18.46
CA MET A 7 13.20 -5.14 -17.97
C MET A 7 14.40 -5.46 -17.06
N VAL A 8 14.96 -4.46 -16.37
CA VAL A 8 15.79 -4.73 -15.19
C VAL A 8 15.10 -4.08 -14.00
N ASN A 9 14.63 -4.88 -13.06
CA ASN A 9 14.23 -4.37 -11.76
C ASN A 9 15.50 -3.82 -11.10
N PHE A 10 15.64 -2.50 -11.02
CA PHE A 10 16.79 -1.87 -10.38
C PHE A 10 16.66 -1.83 -8.84
N THR A 11 15.47 -2.11 -8.31
CA THR A 11 15.18 -2.13 -6.86
C THR A 11 16.15 -2.99 -6.04
N PRO A 12 16.58 -4.20 -6.49
CA PRO A 12 17.57 -5.02 -5.77
C PRO A 12 18.95 -4.37 -5.61
N TYR A 13 19.30 -3.42 -6.49
CA TYR A 13 20.59 -2.71 -6.45
C TYR A 13 20.50 -1.39 -5.68
N THR A 14 19.30 -1.03 -5.20
CA THR A 14 19.12 0.17 -4.38
C THR A 14 19.60 -0.09 -2.96
N ARG A 15 20.01 0.97 -2.26
CA ARG A 15 20.36 0.88 -0.82
C ARG A 15 19.17 0.61 0.10
N VAL A 16 17.96 0.51 -0.46
CA VAL A 16 16.72 0.20 0.25
C VAL A 16 16.17 -1.17 -0.13
N ALA A 17 16.93 -1.98 -0.86
CA ALA A 17 16.51 -3.30 -1.34
C ALA A 17 16.04 -4.24 -0.22
N GLU A 18 16.66 -4.16 0.96
CA GLU A 18 16.29 -4.99 2.12
C GLU A 18 14.87 -4.74 2.61
N PHE A 19 14.22 -3.62 2.22
CA PHE A 19 12.83 -3.36 2.57
C PHE A 19 11.89 -4.49 2.12
N ALA A 20 12.09 -5.03 0.92
CA ALA A 20 11.27 -6.14 0.42
C ALA A 20 11.49 -7.44 1.22
N ALA A 21 12.73 -7.68 1.69
CA ALA A 21 13.03 -8.82 2.55
C ALA A 21 12.35 -8.68 3.92
N HIS A 22 12.36 -7.49 4.51
CA HIS A 22 11.65 -7.23 5.76
C HIS A 22 10.13 -7.41 5.63
N LEU A 23 9.53 -6.92 4.55
CA LEU A 23 8.12 -7.14 4.28
C LEU A 23 7.77 -8.62 4.13
N LYS A 24 8.65 -9.40 3.47
CA LYS A 24 8.51 -10.86 3.35
C LYS A 24 8.54 -11.57 4.71
N ASP A 25 9.27 -11.02 5.67
CA ASP A 25 9.32 -11.50 7.06
C ASP A 25 8.17 -10.98 7.93
N GLY A 26 7.22 -10.22 7.37
CA GLY A 26 6.10 -9.65 8.11
C GLY A 26 6.43 -8.38 8.89
N ARG A 27 7.56 -7.72 8.59
CA ARG A 27 8.01 -6.49 9.27
C ARG A 27 7.85 -5.27 8.36
N ILE A 28 7.23 -4.21 8.88
CA ILE A 28 7.21 -2.90 8.22
C ILE A 28 8.39 -2.09 8.76
N MET A 29 9.34 -1.77 7.89
CA MET A 29 10.53 -1.00 8.27
C MET A 29 10.51 0.39 7.66
N ALA A 30 10.77 1.40 8.47
CA ALA A 30 11.14 2.76 8.08
C ALA A 30 12.67 2.92 8.14
N SER A 31 13.16 4.05 7.64
CA SER A 31 14.57 4.42 7.81
C SER A 31 14.73 5.62 8.74
N ARG A 32 15.73 5.57 9.62
CA ARG A 32 16.17 6.69 10.46
C ARG A 32 17.57 7.11 10.05
N CYS A 33 17.77 8.37 9.68
CA CYS A 33 19.08 8.89 9.33
C CYS A 33 20.00 8.89 10.55
N SER A 34 21.17 8.27 10.44
CA SER A 34 22.13 8.18 11.55
C SER A 34 22.79 9.53 11.87
N ALA A 35 22.82 10.47 10.93
CA ALA A 35 23.44 11.78 11.13
C ALA A 35 22.53 12.81 11.82
N CYS A 36 21.24 12.87 11.47
CA CYS A 36 20.32 13.90 11.96
C CYS A 36 19.06 13.35 12.66
N GLY A 37 18.87 12.03 12.70
CA GLY A 37 17.72 11.38 13.33
C GLY A 37 16.40 11.50 12.55
N ALA A 38 16.39 12.17 11.39
CA ALA A 38 15.19 12.28 10.55
C ALA A 38 14.69 10.89 10.13
N ARG A 39 13.38 10.69 10.24
CA ARG A 39 12.70 9.44 9.91
C ARG A 39 12.01 9.56 8.56
N SER A 40 11.97 8.47 7.80
CA SER A 40 11.22 8.43 6.55
C SER A 40 10.56 7.08 6.32
N PHE A 41 9.30 7.16 5.91
CA PHE A 41 8.55 6.08 5.30
C PHE A 41 7.91 6.58 3.99
N PRO A 42 8.05 5.88 2.86
CA PRO A 42 8.89 4.69 2.67
C PRO A 42 10.39 4.94 2.93
N PRO A 43 11.19 3.88 3.15
CA PRO A 43 12.64 4.00 3.32
C PRO A 43 13.30 4.75 2.17
N ARG A 44 14.33 5.54 2.48
CA ARG A 44 15.08 6.33 1.49
C ARG A 44 16.57 6.03 1.56
N ALA A 45 17.25 6.18 0.42
CA ALA A 45 18.70 6.00 0.30
C ALA A 45 19.50 7.26 0.65
N ASP A 46 18.88 8.44 0.60
CA ASP A 46 19.51 9.73 0.89
C ASP A 46 18.54 10.58 1.74
N CYS A 47 19.07 11.26 2.76
CA CYS A 47 18.28 12.03 3.72
C CYS A 47 17.79 13.35 3.14
N ALA A 48 16.48 13.58 3.14
CA ALA A 48 15.90 14.83 2.66
C ALA A 48 16.23 16.06 3.55
N ALA A 49 16.65 15.84 4.80
CA ALA A 49 16.96 16.92 5.74
C ALA A 49 18.44 17.33 5.70
N CYS A 50 19.37 16.38 5.64
CA CYS A 50 20.82 16.65 5.75
C CYS A 50 21.68 16.05 4.63
N MET A 51 21.08 15.39 3.65
CA MET A 51 21.76 14.72 2.52
C MET A 51 22.74 13.59 2.89
N ALA A 52 22.83 13.22 4.17
CA ALA A 52 23.57 12.03 4.61
C ALA A 52 22.94 10.75 4.02
N ARG A 53 23.76 9.71 3.92
CA ARG A 53 23.43 8.46 3.19
C ARG A 53 23.35 7.26 4.12
N GLU A 54 23.74 7.45 5.36
CA GLU A 54 23.76 6.47 6.43
C GLU A 54 22.41 6.45 7.15
N PHE A 55 21.78 5.28 7.14
CA PHE A 55 20.49 5.04 7.76
C PHE A 55 20.52 3.76 8.58
N GLU A 56 19.73 3.77 9.64
CA GLU A 56 19.37 2.60 10.42
C GLU A 56 17.94 2.19 10.10
N TRP A 57 17.71 0.88 10.04
CA TRP A 57 16.38 0.31 9.95
C TRP A 57 15.64 0.49 11.27
N MET A 58 14.41 0.99 11.18
CA MET A 58 13.50 1.18 12.31
C MET A 58 12.21 0.42 12.03
N GLU A 59 11.91 -0.59 12.82
CA GLU A 59 10.62 -1.26 12.75
C GLU A 59 9.52 -0.31 13.25
N ILE A 60 8.41 -0.25 12.51
CA ILE A 60 7.25 0.58 12.85
C ILE A 60 6.03 -0.31 13.05
N SER A 61 5.11 0.12 13.92
CA SER A 61 3.84 -0.58 14.13
C SER A 61 2.98 -0.62 12.88
N GLY A 62 3.20 0.36 11.98
CA GLY A 62 2.39 0.57 10.78
C GLY A 62 1.04 1.23 11.08
N ARG A 63 0.77 1.59 12.34
CA ARG A 63 -0.47 2.28 12.72
C ARG A 63 -0.47 3.70 12.20
N GLY A 64 -1.64 4.15 11.78
CA GLY A 64 -1.81 5.50 11.26
C GLY A 64 -3.26 5.90 11.13
N THR A 65 -3.47 7.18 10.85
CA THR A 65 -4.79 7.77 10.64
C THR A 65 -5.04 7.93 9.15
N LEU A 66 -6.20 7.49 8.65
CA LEU A 66 -6.56 7.66 7.24
C LEU A 66 -6.69 9.15 6.90
N HIS A 67 -5.75 9.65 6.11
CA HIS A 67 -5.70 11.03 5.66
C HIS A 67 -6.69 11.28 4.52
N THR A 68 -6.72 10.39 3.53
CA THR A 68 -7.64 10.42 2.39
C THR A 68 -7.72 9.05 1.72
N PHE A 69 -8.74 8.82 0.90
CA PHE A 69 -8.89 7.61 0.11
C PHE A 69 -9.59 7.89 -1.23
N THR A 70 -9.43 6.98 -2.18
CA THR A 70 -10.17 6.99 -3.44
C THR A 70 -10.44 5.57 -3.92
N THR A 71 -11.64 5.35 -4.48
CA THR A 71 -12.03 4.08 -5.09
C THR A 71 -11.83 4.16 -6.60
N ILE A 72 -11.07 3.21 -7.14
CA ILE A 72 -10.77 3.10 -8.55
C ILE A 72 -11.78 2.12 -9.15
N ALA A 73 -12.80 2.67 -9.82
CA ALA A 73 -13.84 1.89 -10.49
C ALA A 73 -13.41 1.39 -11.87
N ALA A 74 -12.57 2.16 -12.58
CA ALA A 74 -12.00 1.79 -13.87
C ALA A 74 -10.50 1.55 -13.71
N ALA A 75 -10.10 0.28 -13.64
CA ALA A 75 -8.70 -0.10 -13.46
C ALA A 75 -7.89 0.03 -14.75
N PRO A 76 -6.58 0.34 -14.65
CA PRO A 76 -5.68 0.28 -15.79
C PRO A 76 -5.53 -1.16 -16.30
N THR A 77 -5.01 -1.29 -17.52
CA THR A 77 -4.77 -2.60 -18.15
C THR A 77 -3.87 -3.49 -17.29
N GLY A 78 -4.29 -4.74 -17.07
CA GLY A 78 -3.61 -5.71 -16.20
C GLY A 78 -4.06 -5.70 -14.73
N PHE A 79 -4.94 -4.75 -14.35
CA PHE A 79 -5.49 -4.63 -12.99
C PHE A 79 -7.03 -4.79 -12.95
N GLU A 80 -7.66 -5.14 -14.07
CA GLU A 80 -9.11 -5.24 -14.23
C GLU A 80 -9.74 -6.20 -13.23
N ARG A 81 -9.05 -7.30 -12.89
CA ARG A 81 -9.51 -8.29 -11.91
C ARG A 81 -9.71 -7.74 -10.50
N TYR A 82 -9.08 -6.61 -10.18
CA TYR A 82 -9.15 -5.98 -8.86
C TYR A 82 -10.19 -4.86 -8.80
N ALA A 83 -10.76 -4.45 -9.93
CA ALA A 83 -11.78 -3.39 -9.93
C ALA A 83 -13.12 -3.90 -9.36
N PRO A 84 -13.81 -3.11 -8.51
CA PRO A 84 -13.35 -1.86 -7.90
C PRO A 84 -12.42 -2.12 -6.70
N TYR A 85 -11.36 -1.31 -6.55
CA TYR A 85 -10.49 -1.33 -5.37
C TYR A 85 -10.30 0.07 -4.80
N THR A 86 -10.01 0.16 -3.50
CA THR A 86 -9.79 1.43 -2.82
C THR A 86 -8.34 1.54 -2.38
N VAL A 87 -7.74 2.71 -2.61
CA VAL A 87 -6.42 3.07 -2.08
C VAL A 87 -6.56 4.21 -1.08
N GLY A 88 -5.72 4.19 -0.06
CA GLY A 88 -5.70 5.17 1.02
C GLY A 88 -4.31 5.73 1.25
N VAL A 89 -4.28 6.96 1.74
CA VAL A 89 -3.10 7.58 2.30
C VAL A 89 -3.28 7.65 3.80
N VAL A 90 -2.33 7.10 4.57
CA VAL A 90 -2.33 7.19 6.03
C VAL A 90 -1.19 8.06 6.53
N ASP A 91 -1.46 8.89 7.53
CA ASP A 91 -0.46 9.55 8.35
C ASP A 91 -0.02 8.56 9.46
N LEU A 92 1.24 8.12 9.41
CA LEU A 92 1.77 7.10 10.33
C LEU A 92 2.12 7.70 11.70
N GLU A 93 1.91 6.93 12.78
CA GLU A 93 2.24 7.34 14.15
C GLU A 93 3.74 7.62 14.32
N GLU A 94 4.60 6.86 13.65
CA GLU A 94 6.06 7.01 13.69
C GLU A 94 6.59 8.13 12.77
N GLY A 95 5.71 8.74 11.97
CA GLY A 95 5.98 9.83 11.05
C GLY A 95 6.05 9.41 9.58
N GLY A 96 5.65 10.34 8.70
CA GLY A 96 5.56 10.11 7.25
C GLY A 96 4.18 9.65 6.81
N ARG A 97 4.06 9.32 5.51
CA ARG A 97 2.80 8.87 4.90
C ARG A 97 3.00 7.60 4.11
N ALA A 98 2.01 6.72 4.15
CA ALA A 98 1.98 5.52 3.32
C ALA A 98 0.78 5.55 2.39
N LEU A 99 1.02 5.25 1.11
CA LEU A 99 -0.02 4.94 0.13
C LEU A 99 -0.15 3.42 0.06
N ALA A 100 -1.34 2.90 0.29
CA ALA A 100 -1.59 1.46 0.26
C ALA A 100 -3.04 1.15 -0.12
N TRP A 101 -3.27 -0.08 -0.55
CA TRP A 101 -4.61 -0.58 -0.85
C TRP A 101 -5.34 -0.85 0.47
N LEU A 102 -6.63 -0.51 0.54
CA LEU A 102 -7.46 -0.93 1.67
C LEU A 102 -7.76 -2.42 1.50
N GLY A 103 -7.47 -3.18 2.56
CA GLY A 103 -7.68 -4.62 2.57
C GLY A 103 -9.09 -5.03 2.96
N GLY A 104 -9.32 -6.35 2.97
CA GLY A 104 -10.64 -6.94 3.18
C GLY A 104 -11.24 -6.73 4.58
N THR A 105 -10.46 -6.26 5.56
CA THR A 105 -10.98 -6.02 6.93
C THR A 105 -11.85 -4.77 7.05
N ILE A 106 -11.92 -3.94 6.00
CA ILE A 106 -12.65 -2.67 5.98
C ILE A 106 -13.66 -2.69 4.82
N PRO A 107 -14.95 -2.92 5.10
CA PRO A 107 -15.98 -2.81 4.08
C PRO A 107 -16.04 -1.41 3.48
N SER A 108 -16.33 -1.31 2.18
CA SER A 108 -16.34 -0.04 1.43
C SER A 108 -17.23 1.05 2.05
N GLY A 109 -18.38 0.66 2.62
CA GLY A 109 -19.32 1.57 3.29
C GLY A 109 -18.89 2.07 4.67
N GLU A 110 -17.81 1.53 5.23
CA GLU A 110 -17.30 1.90 6.56
C GLU A 110 -16.03 2.77 6.49
N ILE A 111 -15.52 3.04 5.29
CA ILE A 111 -14.31 3.83 5.09
C ILE A 111 -14.60 5.30 5.42
N ALA A 112 -13.91 5.84 6.42
CA ALA A 112 -14.04 7.23 6.84
C ALA A 112 -12.67 7.88 7.06
N ILE A 113 -12.50 9.10 6.56
CA ILE A 113 -11.32 9.92 6.85
C ILE A 113 -11.21 10.10 8.38
N GLY A 114 -9.99 9.96 8.91
CA GLY A 114 -9.73 10.00 10.34
C GLY A 114 -9.80 8.65 11.06
N MET A 115 -10.19 7.56 10.38
CA MET A 115 -10.19 6.23 11.01
C MET A 115 -8.76 5.72 11.22
N THR A 116 -8.53 4.99 12.31
CA THR A 116 -7.24 4.35 12.61
C THR A 116 -7.12 3.07 11.81
N LEU A 117 -6.02 2.94 11.06
CA LEU A 117 -5.66 1.79 10.23
C LEU A 117 -4.25 1.31 10.57
N GLN A 118 -3.89 0.14 10.07
CA GLN A 118 -2.57 -0.44 10.24
C GLN A 118 -2.05 -1.00 8.92
N LEU A 119 -0.80 -0.70 8.57
CA LEU A 119 -0.07 -1.34 7.47
C LEU A 119 0.24 -2.79 7.84
N VAL A 120 -0.18 -3.71 6.99
CA VAL A 120 0.08 -5.15 7.14
C VAL A 120 0.76 -5.67 5.88
N PRO A 121 1.95 -6.30 5.97
CA PRO A 121 2.60 -6.90 4.81
C PRO A 121 1.76 -8.05 4.21
N ARG A 122 1.83 -8.21 2.90
CA ARG A 122 1.13 -9.21 2.10
C ARG A 122 2.07 -9.85 1.10
N ILE A 123 1.85 -11.13 0.81
CA ILE A 123 2.60 -11.92 -0.17
C ILE A 123 1.59 -12.50 -1.15
N GLU A 124 1.78 -12.26 -2.45
CA GLU A 124 1.07 -12.97 -3.52
C GLU A 124 2.01 -14.08 -4.04
N GLU A 125 1.63 -15.33 -3.84
CA GLU A 125 2.39 -16.51 -4.26
C GLU A 125 1.97 -17.05 -5.64
N ASP A 126 0.78 -16.67 -6.14
CA ASP A 126 0.18 -17.15 -7.40
C ASP A 126 0.73 -16.44 -8.67
N VAL A 127 1.93 -15.87 -8.57
CA VAL A 127 2.62 -15.15 -9.66
C VAL A 127 4.02 -15.74 -9.85
N GLU A 128 4.52 -15.77 -11.10
CA GLU A 128 5.83 -16.35 -11.44
C GLU A 128 6.99 -15.79 -10.58
N GLU A 129 6.85 -14.57 -10.07
CA GLU A 129 7.74 -13.96 -9.07
C GLU A 129 6.94 -13.54 -7.83
N ILE A 130 7.40 -13.94 -6.64
CA ILE A 130 6.80 -13.53 -5.36
C ILE A 130 6.63 -12.01 -5.32
N ARG A 131 5.39 -11.53 -5.21
CA ARG A 131 5.10 -10.10 -5.02
C ARG A 131 4.81 -9.82 -3.56
N VAL A 132 5.66 -9.02 -2.94
CA VAL A 132 5.46 -8.54 -1.58
C VAL A 132 4.95 -7.10 -1.64
N PHE A 133 3.87 -6.82 -0.91
CA PHE A 133 3.28 -5.48 -0.78
C PHE A 133 2.73 -5.29 0.64
N TYR A 134 2.00 -4.22 0.89
CA TYR A 134 1.29 -4.00 2.15
C TYR A 134 -0.09 -3.41 1.91
N SER A 135 -1.05 -3.78 2.75
CA SER A 135 -2.42 -3.25 2.74
C SER A 135 -2.72 -2.48 4.02
N LEU A 136 -3.72 -1.60 3.96
CA LEU A 136 -4.32 -0.94 5.12
C LEU A 136 -5.43 -1.82 5.67
N GLU A 137 -5.29 -2.22 6.92
CA GLU A 137 -6.24 -3.08 7.62
C GLU A 137 -6.69 -2.43 8.93
N ARG A 138 -7.69 -3.02 9.58
CA ARG A 138 -8.02 -2.63 10.95
C ARG A 138 -6.83 -2.90 11.89
N PRO A 139 -6.62 -2.05 12.91
CA PRO A 139 -5.56 -2.27 13.87
C PRO A 139 -5.70 -3.62 14.59
N GLY A 140 -4.58 -4.31 14.79
CA GLY A 140 -4.56 -5.65 15.38
C GLY A 140 -4.70 -6.79 14.35
N THR A 141 -4.83 -6.48 13.06
CA THR A 141 -4.77 -7.49 12.00
C THR A 141 -3.38 -8.13 11.97
N THR A 142 -3.32 -9.45 12.10
CA THR A 142 -2.07 -10.19 12.13
C THR A 142 -1.56 -10.48 10.72
N TRP A 143 -0.24 -10.49 10.59
CA TRP A 143 0.44 -10.96 9.40
C TRP A 143 0.34 -12.48 9.29
N SER A 144 0.07 -13.00 8.10
CA SER A 144 0.14 -14.42 7.77
C SER A 144 0.97 -14.64 6.51
N LYS A 145 1.80 -15.68 6.50
CA LYS A 145 2.49 -16.17 5.29
C LYS A 145 1.51 -16.72 4.27
N ALA A 146 0.40 -17.29 4.74
CA ALA A 146 -0.63 -17.88 3.91
C ALA A 146 -1.65 -16.84 3.45
N GLY A 147 -1.84 -16.76 2.14
CA GLY A 147 -3.13 -16.49 1.49
C GLY A 147 -3.55 -15.03 1.40
N ALA A 148 -3.60 -14.55 0.15
CA ALA A 148 -4.21 -13.33 -0.33
C ALA A 148 -5.29 -12.72 0.59
N ALA A 149 -5.02 -11.53 1.12
CA ALA A 149 -6.11 -10.61 1.36
C ALA A 149 -6.66 -10.27 -0.04
N THR A 150 -7.84 -10.83 -0.35
CA THR A 150 -8.60 -10.47 -1.53
C THR A 150 -8.77 -8.96 -1.51
N VAL A 151 -8.07 -8.29 -2.42
CA VAL A 151 -8.33 -6.87 -2.65
C VAL A 151 -9.75 -6.81 -3.18
N GLY A 152 -10.64 -6.19 -2.42
CA GLY A 152 -12.02 -5.98 -2.84
C GLY A 152 -12.70 -7.30 -3.14
N GLU A 153 -13.21 -7.97 -2.11
CA GLU A 153 -14.25 -8.97 -2.34
C GLU A 153 -15.30 -8.36 -3.27
N ARG A 154 -15.58 -9.03 -4.40
CA ARG A 154 -16.46 -8.55 -5.48
C ARG A 154 -17.79 -8.06 -4.89
N GLN A 155 -17.90 -6.76 -4.61
CA GLN A 155 -19.18 -6.16 -4.28
C GLN A 155 -19.81 -5.74 -5.60
N ALA A 156 -20.90 -6.43 -5.93
CA ALA A 156 -21.74 -6.08 -7.07
C ALA A 156 -22.11 -4.59 -6.97
N PRO A 157 -22.11 -3.85 -8.10
CA PRO A 157 -22.53 -2.46 -8.08
C PRO A 157 -23.94 -2.36 -7.47
N PRO A 158 -24.23 -1.32 -6.66
CA PRO A 158 -25.58 -1.11 -6.17
C PRO A 158 -26.53 -1.06 -7.37
N ALA A 159 -27.58 -1.87 -7.33
CA ALA A 159 -28.57 -1.95 -8.39
C ALA A 159 -29.03 -0.53 -8.74
N ALA A 160 -28.80 -0.12 -9.99
CA ALA A 160 -29.24 1.17 -10.48
C ALA A 160 -30.74 1.31 -10.21
N ALA A 161 -31.10 2.20 -9.27
CA ALA A 161 -32.47 2.55 -8.99
C ALA A 161 -33.12 3.01 -10.30
N GLY A 162 -34.19 2.33 -10.71
CA GLY A 162 -34.81 2.45 -12.02
C GLY A 162 -35.06 3.89 -12.44
N ALA A 163 -34.31 4.33 -13.45
CA ALA A 163 -34.58 5.57 -14.15
C ALA A 163 -35.89 5.40 -14.94
N ARG A 164 -36.99 5.92 -14.40
CA ARG A 164 -38.24 6.08 -15.15
C ARG A 164 -37.96 7.05 -16.30
N ARG A 165 -37.96 6.51 -17.51
CA ARG A 165 -37.93 7.26 -18.77
C ARG A 165 -39.15 8.19 -18.79
N ARG A 166 -38.94 9.51 -18.62
CA ARG A 166 -39.94 10.50 -18.98
C ARG A 166 -39.77 10.75 -20.48
N GLU A 167 -40.65 10.17 -21.28
CA GLU A 167 -40.94 10.65 -22.63
C GLU A 167 -41.39 12.11 -22.52
N GLN A 168 -40.65 13.01 -23.17
CA GLN A 168 -41.10 14.38 -23.42
C GLN A 168 -41.81 14.39 -24.77
N VAL A 169 -43.05 14.84 -24.74
CA VAL A 169 -43.88 15.29 -25.87
C VAL A 169 -43.42 16.68 -26.27
#